data_AF-A0AAV5SQR8-F1
#
_entry.id   AF-A0AAV5SQR8-F1
#
_cell.length_a   1.000
_cell.length_b   1.000
_cell.length_c   1.000
_cell.angle_alpha   90.00
_cell.angle_beta   90.00
_cell.angle_gamma   90.00
#
_symmetry.space_group_name_H-M   'P 1'
#
loop_
_entity.id
_entity.type
_entity.pdbx_description
1 polymer ?
#
loop_
_entity_poly.entity_id
_entity_poly.type
_entity_poly.pdbx_seq_one_letter_code
_entity_poly.pdbx_strand_id
1 'polypeptide(L)'
;SMRDAEENCLRRLFHPLLFLAAALTEVTSTIIEAQAPCHYDLPYTNTFPIFCQFNYHGANYLCDPAGLMSRTEVDLLASTVSSLNLSSAFCQPHCGRGRFKVAVVLEDVASLHGLQSCSQSVPPLTAFSSRPPALISAATEFARLLNEHWDEAAPADLLIVLIKAFHPSHLHRPIIVPYFTRRLSHLTRFSVGHFLNPRQSYLEALKETFEHAGRLIFRKELPLLMPKPATVPRWVIYATLGLLATVIIAVRIANWVSRRMDRTRKPKWCTASYKADSRFRAGFAGGMMMRNEQTRKSTMMFRSFNRKGIPQAQRI
;
A
#
# COMPACT_ATOMS: atom_id res chain seq x y z
N SER A 1 41.46 8.42 54.41
CA SER A 1 41.80 9.48 53.44
C SER A 1 42.82 8.98 52.43
N MET A 2 42.43 8.00 51.60
CA MET A 2 43.27 7.45 50.52
C MET A 2 42.36 6.79 49.47
N ARG A 3 41.26 6.14 49.91
CA ARG A 3 40.15 5.72 49.03
C ARG A 3 39.44 6.87 48.32
N ASP A 4 39.23 8.00 48.99
CA ASP A 4 38.55 9.17 48.40
C ASP A 4 39.41 9.86 47.31
N ALA A 5 40.72 9.65 47.31
CA ALA A 5 41.63 10.16 46.28
C ALA A 5 41.61 9.27 45.02
N GLU A 6 41.43 7.95 45.19
CA GLU A 6 41.35 6.99 44.10
C GLU A 6 40.03 7.11 43.32
N GLU A 7 38.91 7.30 44.02
CA GLU A 7 37.58 7.45 43.40
C GLU A 7 37.45 8.75 42.58
N ASN A 8 38.08 9.82 43.04
CA ASN A 8 38.10 11.10 42.32
C ASN A 8 39.03 11.09 41.10
N CYS A 9 40.07 10.25 41.08
CA CYS A 9 40.94 10.08 39.93
C CYS A 9 40.25 9.29 38.80
N LEU A 10 39.55 8.20 39.16
CA LEU A 10 38.77 7.40 38.22
C LEU A 10 37.61 8.19 37.58
N ARG A 11 36.87 9.00 38.36
CA ARG A 11 35.81 9.86 37.80
C ARG A 11 36.33 10.94 36.84
N ARG A 12 37.54 11.47 37.07
CA ARG A 12 38.15 12.48 36.19
C ARG A 12 38.71 11.90 34.89
N LEU A 13 39.03 10.61 34.84
CA LEU A 13 39.44 9.90 33.62
C LEU A 13 38.24 9.42 32.78
N PHE A 14 37.12 9.07 33.42
CA PHE A 14 35.93 8.57 32.71
C PHE A 14 35.19 9.65 31.90
N HIS A 15 35.14 10.90 32.39
CA HIS A 15 34.47 11.99 31.65
C HIS A 15 35.09 12.34 30.30
N PRO A 16 36.42 12.56 30.16
CA PRO A 16 37.02 12.84 28.86
C PRO A 16 36.95 11.63 27.92
N LEU A 17 36.97 10.38 28.44
CA LEU A 17 36.79 9.18 27.63
C LEU A 17 35.35 9.02 27.10
N LEU A 18 34.33 9.38 27.90
CA LEU A 18 32.94 9.43 27.46
C LEU A 18 32.69 10.55 26.45
N PHE A 19 33.33 11.71 26.62
CA PHE A 19 33.28 12.79 25.63
C PHE A 19 34.02 12.43 24.34
N LEU A 20 35.15 11.73 24.39
CA LEU A 20 35.83 11.22 23.20
C LEU A 20 35.01 10.14 22.50
N ALA A 21 34.36 9.24 23.25
CA ALA A 21 33.47 8.23 22.67
C ALA A 21 32.23 8.86 22.03
N ALA A 22 31.63 9.87 22.66
CA ALA A 22 30.50 10.62 22.11
C ALA A 22 30.91 11.43 20.86
N ALA A 23 32.08 12.09 20.89
CA ALA A 23 32.63 12.80 19.75
C ALA A 23 33.06 11.85 18.61
N LEU A 24 33.55 10.64 18.93
CA LEU A 24 33.84 9.60 17.94
C LEU A 24 32.56 9.04 17.31
N THR A 25 31.45 8.94 18.05
CA THR A 25 30.14 8.58 17.48
C THR A 25 29.55 9.70 16.61
N GLU A 26 29.71 10.97 16.99
CA GLU A 26 29.28 12.09 16.15
C GLU A 26 30.12 12.23 14.87
N VAL A 27 31.44 12.08 14.96
CA VAL A 27 32.32 12.15 13.77
C VAL A 27 32.11 10.95 12.84
N THR A 28 31.80 9.76 13.36
CA THR A 28 31.45 8.61 12.49
C THR A 28 30.06 8.69 11.87
N SER A 29 29.14 9.49 12.43
CA SER A 29 27.82 9.75 11.82
C SER A 29 27.83 10.78 10.66
N THR A 30 28.96 11.44 10.40
CA THR A 30 29.10 12.36 9.25
C THR A 30 29.58 11.68 7.97
N ILE A 31 29.83 10.38 8.01
CA ILE A 31 30.29 9.60 6.85
C ILE A 31 29.06 8.89 6.26
N ILE A 32 28.45 9.56 5.29
CA ILE A 32 27.35 9.07 4.42
C ILE A 32 26.01 9.00 5.16
N GLU A 33 25.36 10.16 5.33
CA GLU A 33 23.92 10.18 5.52
C GLU A 33 23.26 9.63 4.25
N ALA A 34 22.70 8.43 4.33
CA ALA A 34 22.02 7.77 3.21
C ALA A 34 20.92 8.71 2.67
N GLN A 35 21.10 9.21 1.45
CA GLN A 35 20.28 10.28 0.92
C GLN A 35 18.88 9.76 0.56
N ALA A 36 17.87 10.59 0.85
CA ALA A 36 16.50 10.31 0.45
C ALA A 36 16.31 10.64 -1.04
N PRO A 37 15.49 9.89 -1.79
CA PRO A 37 15.37 10.08 -3.25
C PRO A 37 14.87 11.47 -3.65
N CYS A 38 14.10 12.15 -2.79
CA CYS A 38 13.61 13.51 -3.03
C CYS A 38 14.66 14.61 -2.77
N HIS A 39 15.84 14.26 -2.27
CA HIS A 39 16.94 15.20 -2.02
C HIS A 39 18.11 15.02 -2.99
N TYR A 40 17.96 14.17 -4.00
CA TYR A 40 19.01 13.93 -4.98
C TYR A 40 19.25 15.18 -5.82
N ASP A 41 20.49 15.35 -6.25
CA ASP A 41 20.84 16.40 -7.20
C ASP A 41 20.00 16.30 -8.47
N LEU A 42 19.65 17.45 -9.04
CA LEU A 42 18.85 17.51 -10.25
C LEU A 42 19.76 17.55 -11.49
N PRO A 43 19.40 16.86 -12.59
CA PRO A 43 20.20 16.76 -13.81
C PRO A 43 20.72 18.06 -14.43
N TYR A 44 20.08 19.20 -14.15
CA TYR A 44 20.48 20.50 -14.66
C TYR A 44 21.48 21.25 -13.74
N THR A 45 21.78 20.73 -12.55
CA THR A 45 22.76 21.33 -11.65
C THR A 45 24.17 20.98 -12.08
N ASN A 46 25.12 21.88 -11.81
CA ASN A 46 26.53 21.64 -12.13
C ASN A 46 27.17 20.55 -11.24
N THR A 47 26.55 20.22 -10.12
CA THR A 47 26.99 19.17 -9.19
C THR A 47 26.55 17.78 -9.64
N PHE A 48 25.48 17.67 -10.43
CA PHE A 48 24.92 16.39 -10.84
C PHE A 48 25.90 15.46 -11.57
N PRO A 49 26.74 15.91 -12.54
CA PRO A 49 27.72 15.04 -13.17
C PRO A 49 28.80 14.53 -12.20
N ILE A 50 29.08 15.29 -11.14
CA ILE A 50 30.03 14.92 -10.08
C ILE A 50 29.36 13.88 -9.17
N PHE A 51 28.13 14.17 -8.72
CA PHE A 51 27.30 13.26 -7.94
C PHE A 51 27.15 11.91 -8.64
N CYS A 52 26.81 11.89 -9.93
CA CYS A 52 26.63 10.66 -10.69
C CYS A 52 27.90 10.02 -11.23
N GLN A 53 29.08 10.61 -10.96
CA GLN A 53 30.38 10.14 -11.45
C GLN A 53 30.47 9.97 -12.98
N PHE A 54 29.77 10.81 -13.77
CA PHE A 54 29.73 10.69 -15.23
C PHE A 54 31.13 10.77 -15.88
N ASN A 55 32.02 11.58 -15.30
CA ASN A 55 33.39 11.71 -15.80
C ASN A 55 34.22 10.44 -15.62
N TYR A 56 33.94 9.66 -14.57
CA TYR A 56 34.64 8.41 -14.31
C TYR A 56 34.15 7.29 -15.23
N HIS A 57 32.84 7.14 -15.35
CA HIS A 57 32.26 6.06 -16.16
C HIS A 57 32.23 6.36 -17.66
N GLY A 58 32.18 7.64 -18.06
CA GLY A 58 32.00 8.03 -19.46
C GLY A 58 30.61 7.70 -20.03
N ALA A 59 29.63 7.39 -19.17
CA ALA A 59 28.30 6.95 -19.57
C ALA A 59 27.21 7.85 -19.01
N ASN A 60 26.54 8.58 -19.90
CA ASN A 60 25.53 9.57 -19.50
C ASN A 60 24.16 8.97 -19.19
N TYR A 61 24.02 7.65 -19.04
CA TYR A 61 22.75 7.00 -18.68
C TYR A 61 22.79 6.34 -17.29
N LEU A 62 23.96 6.32 -16.64
CA LEU A 62 24.21 5.64 -15.37
C LEU A 62 24.68 6.66 -14.33
N CYS A 63 23.91 6.81 -13.26
CA CYS A 63 24.26 7.58 -12.08
C CYS A 63 24.71 6.63 -10.96
N ASP A 64 25.99 6.66 -10.61
CA ASP A 64 26.58 5.78 -9.59
C ASP A 64 27.33 6.61 -8.53
N PRO A 65 26.59 7.25 -7.60
CA PRO A 65 27.19 8.10 -6.57
C PRO A 65 28.21 7.39 -5.69
N ALA A 66 28.05 6.08 -5.49
CA ALA A 66 28.94 5.30 -4.65
C ALA A 66 30.10 4.62 -5.40
N GLY A 67 30.13 4.69 -6.74
CA GLY A 67 31.14 4.01 -7.55
C GLY A 67 31.09 2.49 -7.40
N LEU A 68 29.88 1.91 -7.34
CA LEU A 68 29.67 0.46 -7.23
C LEU A 68 30.14 -0.32 -8.46
N MET A 69 30.17 0.33 -9.63
CA MET A 69 30.66 -0.28 -10.87
C MET A 69 31.99 0.32 -11.30
N SER A 70 32.82 -0.50 -11.94
CA SER A 70 34.02 -0.03 -12.62
C SER A 70 33.70 0.53 -14.01
N ARG A 71 34.57 1.41 -14.52
CA ARG A 71 34.43 1.94 -15.89
C ARG A 71 34.31 0.83 -16.96
N THR A 72 35.09 -0.24 -16.82
CA THR A 72 35.06 -1.38 -17.77
C THR A 72 33.74 -2.12 -17.73
N GLU A 73 33.12 -2.30 -16.56
CA GLU A 73 31.80 -2.91 -16.47
C GLU A 73 30.73 -2.03 -17.12
N VAL A 74 30.82 -0.71 -16.96
CA VAL A 74 29.90 0.23 -17.61
C VAL A 74 30.06 0.22 -19.13
N ASP A 75 31.29 0.16 -19.64
CA ASP A 75 31.56 0.02 -21.07
C ASP A 75 30.97 -1.28 -21.63
N LEU A 76 31.07 -2.39 -20.89
CA LEU A 76 30.45 -3.67 -21.26
C LEU A 76 28.92 -3.57 -21.26
N LEU A 77 28.32 -2.80 -20.35
CA LEU A 77 26.88 -2.56 -20.29
C LEU A 77 26.39 -1.68 -21.45
N ALA A 78 27.21 -0.72 -21.91
CA ALA A 78 26.87 0.19 -23.00
C ALA A 78 26.53 -0.58 -24.29
N SER A 79 27.20 -1.70 -24.54
CA SER A 79 26.90 -2.59 -25.67
C SER A 79 25.45 -3.11 -25.61
N THR A 80 24.98 -3.53 -24.44
CA THR A 80 23.60 -4.00 -24.21
C THR A 80 22.58 -2.86 -24.34
N VAL A 81 22.88 -1.67 -23.83
CA VAL A 81 21.99 -0.50 -23.97
C VAL A 81 21.84 -0.10 -25.44
N SER A 82 22.95 -0.13 -26.18
CA SER A 82 22.97 0.22 -27.61
C SER A 82 22.21 -0.78 -28.49
N SER A 83 22.28 -2.09 -28.17
CA SER A 83 21.58 -3.14 -28.93
C SER A 83 20.05 -3.05 -28.78
N LEU A 84 19.57 -2.50 -27.66
CA LEU A 84 18.17 -2.22 -27.38
C LEU A 84 17.70 -0.86 -27.94
N ASN A 85 18.55 -0.13 -28.68
CA ASN A 85 18.24 1.18 -29.25
C ASN A 85 17.71 2.17 -28.18
N LEU A 86 18.21 2.06 -26.96
CA LEU A 86 17.89 2.97 -25.87
C LEU A 86 18.77 4.22 -25.94
N SER A 87 18.29 5.31 -25.37
CA SER A 87 19.00 6.57 -25.24
C SER A 87 19.05 6.99 -23.78
N SER A 88 20.00 7.83 -23.40
CA SER A 88 20.08 8.36 -22.03
C SER A 88 18.88 9.27 -21.68
N ALA A 89 18.47 9.31 -20.41
CA ALA A 89 17.59 10.34 -19.88
C ALA A 89 18.34 11.62 -19.44
N PHE A 90 19.63 11.52 -19.06
CA PHE A 90 20.47 12.63 -18.58
C PHE A 90 21.18 13.42 -19.70
N CYS A 91 20.68 13.33 -20.93
CA CYS A 91 21.24 14.06 -22.06
C CYS A 91 20.40 15.29 -22.44
N GLN A 92 21.02 16.21 -23.18
CA GLN A 92 20.40 17.46 -23.64
C GLN A 92 19.04 17.24 -24.33
N PRO A 93 18.11 18.22 -24.33
CA PRO A 93 16.71 18.05 -24.73
C PRO A 93 16.45 17.49 -26.15
N HIS A 94 17.46 17.45 -27.02
CA HIS A 94 17.36 16.91 -28.38
C HIS A 94 17.99 15.53 -28.56
N CYS A 95 18.60 14.96 -27.53
CA CYS A 95 19.16 13.63 -27.60
C CYS A 95 18.07 12.56 -27.70
N GLY A 96 18.36 11.49 -28.45
CA GLY A 96 17.53 10.28 -28.43
C GLY A 96 16.11 10.45 -29.01
N ARG A 97 15.86 11.42 -29.90
CA ARG A 97 14.56 11.54 -30.59
C ARG A 97 14.14 10.20 -31.20
N GLY A 98 12.93 9.75 -30.85
CA GLY A 98 12.36 8.48 -31.33
C GLY A 98 12.85 7.22 -30.60
N ARG A 99 13.85 7.31 -29.71
CA ARG A 99 14.35 6.19 -28.88
C ARG A 99 13.76 6.26 -27.48
N PHE A 100 13.61 5.14 -26.79
CA PHE A 100 13.24 5.13 -25.37
C PHE A 100 14.38 5.68 -24.51
N LYS A 101 14.05 6.46 -23.49
CA LYS A 101 15.02 7.07 -22.58
C LYS A 101 15.21 6.20 -21.34
N VAL A 102 16.46 5.95 -20.97
CA VAL A 102 16.83 5.14 -19.81
C VAL A 102 17.70 5.91 -18.84
N ALA A 103 17.43 5.72 -17.56
CA ALA A 103 18.27 6.13 -16.45
C ALA A 103 18.55 4.90 -15.59
N VAL A 104 19.80 4.72 -15.17
CA VAL A 104 20.21 3.70 -14.20
C VAL A 104 20.78 4.41 -13.00
N VAL A 105 20.39 4.00 -11.79
CA VAL A 105 20.84 4.60 -10.53
C VAL A 105 21.34 3.49 -9.61
N LEU A 106 22.57 3.62 -9.14
CA LEU A 106 23.20 2.65 -8.25
C LEU A 106 23.43 3.29 -6.88
N GLU A 107 22.72 2.80 -5.88
CA GLU A 107 22.78 3.30 -4.51
C GLU A 107 23.42 2.28 -3.58
N ASP A 108 24.44 2.71 -2.82
CA ASP A 108 25.10 1.86 -1.82
C ASP A 108 24.21 1.62 -0.60
N VAL A 109 23.66 2.70 -0.04
CA VAL A 109 22.79 2.64 1.13
C VAL A 109 21.64 3.63 0.99
N ALA A 110 20.40 3.13 0.97
CA ALA A 110 19.20 3.96 0.97
C ALA A 110 18.60 4.09 2.40
N SER A 111 18.19 5.30 2.78
CA SER A 111 17.58 5.54 4.10
C SER A 111 16.08 5.26 4.08
N LEU A 112 15.61 4.30 4.89
CA LEU A 112 14.17 4.07 5.09
C LEU A 112 13.51 5.26 5.80
N HIS A 113 14.24 5.91 6.71
CA HIS A 113 13.78 7.12 7.37
C HIS A 113 13.63 8.27 6.37
N GLY A 114 14.62 8.45 5.49
CA GLY A 114 14.57 9.43 4.41
C GLY A 114 13.43 9.14 3.42
N LEU A 115 13.16 7.87 3.12
CA LEU A 115 12.05 7.49 2.27
C LEU A 115 10.69 7.91 2.86
N GLN A 116 10.52 7.76 4.18
CA GLN A 116 9.31 8.22 4.88
C GLN A 116 9.17 9.72 4.96
N SER A 117 10.28 10.47 5.07
CA SER A 117 10.22 11.93 5.02
C SER A 117 9.83 12.43 3.63
N CYS A 118 10.20 11.71 2.56
CA CYS A 118 9.76 12.03 1.20
C CYS A 118 8.30 11.65 0.92
N SER A 119 7.75 10.61 1.56
CA SER A 119 6.38 10.16 1.29
C SER A 119 5.67 9.50 2.46
N GLN A 120 4.46 9.96 2.71
CA GLN A 120 3.54 9.40 3.72
C GLN A 120 2.90 8.07 3.30
N SER A 121 3.02 7.67 2.02
CA SER A 121 2.57 6.36 1.52
C SER A 121 3.40 5.19 2.08
N VAL A 122 4.61 5.49 2.56
CA VAL A 122 5.57 4.51 3.07
C VAL A 122 5.14 4.13 4.48
N PRO A 123 4.90 2.83 4.77
CA PRO A 123 4.47 2.40 6.10
C PRO A 123 5.56 2.72 7.15
N PRO A 124 5.19 2.87 8.43
CA PRO A 124 6.13 3.24 9.50
C PRO A 124 7.28 2.21 9.65
N LEU A 125 8.44 2.63 10.20
CA LEU A 125 9.65 1.79 10.27
C LEU A 125 9.41 0.46 10.99
N THR A 126 8.49 0.45 11.95
CA THR A 126 8.05 -0.73 12.70
C THR A 126 7.37 -1.79 11.83
N ALA A 127 6.79 -1.40 10.69
CA ALA A 127 6.19 -2.31 9.71
C ALA A 127 7.24 -2.91 8.76
N PHE A 128 8.39 -2.26 8.58
CA PHE A 128 9.58 -2.82 7.94
C PHE A 128 10.31 -3.76 8.90
N SER A 129 9.58 -4.76 9.41
CA SER A 129 10.21 -5.99 9.87
C SER A 129 11.03 -6.56 8.71
N SER A 130 12.12 -7.28 8.98
CA SER A 130 13.06 -7.92 8.02
C SER A 130 12.41 -8.92 7.03
N ARG A 131 11.08 -8.88 6.88
CA ARG A 131 10.32 -9.63 5.90
C ARG A 131 10.66 -9.17 4.48
N PRO A 132 10.97 -10.12 3.58
CA PRO A 132 11.34 -9.83 2.19
C PRO A 132 10.35 -8.95 1.39
N PRO A 133 9.01 -9.06 1.51
CA PRO A 133 8.11 -8.23 0.71
C PRO A 133 8.14 -6.75 1.08
N ALA A 134 8.47 -6.40 2.32
CA ALA A 134 8.45 -5.00 2.75
C ALA A 134 9.59 -4.19 2.12
N LEU A 135 10.80 -4.76 2.02
CA LEU A 135 11.94 -4.10 1.40
C LEU A 135 11.80 -3.93 -0.11
N ILE A 136 11.21 -4.92 -0.79
CA ILE A 136 10.90 -4.78 -2.23
C ILE A 136 9.95 -3.61 -2.44
N SER A 137 8.87 -3.50 -1.64
CA SER A 137 7.95 -2.36 -1.72
C SER A 137 8.64 -1.03 -1.44
N ALA A 138 9.55 -0.97 -0.46
CA ALA A 138 10.34 0.23 -0.19
C ALA A 138 11.24 0.62 -1.38
N ALA A 139 11.92 -0.35 -2.00
CA ALA A 139 12.76 -0.11 -3.17
C ALA A 139 11.93 0.35 -4.38
N THR A 140 10.76 -0.23 -4.62
CA THR A 140 9.84 0.22 -5.67
C THR A 140 9.36 1.65 -5.41
N GLU A 141 9.05 1.98 -4.16
CA GLU A 141 8.61 3.32 -3.78
C GLU A 141 9.74 4.36 -3.89
N PHE A 142 10.97 3.94 -3.57
CA PHE A 142 12.17 4.74 -3.81
C PHE A 142 12.31 5.08 -5.31
N ALA A 143 12.17 4.09 -6.19
CA ALA A 143 12.23 4.31 -7.63
C ALA A 143 11.11 5.23 -8.13
N ARG A 144 9.89 5.09 -7.59
CA ARG A 144 8.76 5.99 -7.91
C ARG A 144 9.07 7.44 -7.55
N LEU A 145 9.51 7.68 -6.32
CA LEU A 145 9.82 9.03 -5.83
C LEU A 145 10.98 9.67 -6.57
N LEU A 146 12.01 8.88 -6.88
CA LEU A 146 13.13 9.37 -7.67
C LEU A 146 12.71 9.72 -9.10
N ASN A 147 11.86 8.90 -9.72
CA ASN A 147 11.30 9.20 -11.04
C ASN A 147 10.49 10.50 -11.01
N GLU A 148 9.66 10.71 -9.99
CA GLU A 148 8.87 11.95 -9.83
C GLU A 148 9.77 13.16 -9.63
N HIS A 149 10.79 13.06 -8.79
CA HIS A 149 11.76 14.13 -8.52
C HIS A 149 12.53 14.54 -9.79
N TRP A 150 12.89 13.57 -10.63
CA TRP A 150 13.64 13.82 -11.87
C TRP A 150 12.77 13.99 -13.11
N ASP A 151 11.44 13.89 -13.02
CA ASP A 151 10.56 13.80 -14.20
C ASP A 151 10.68 15.03 -15.12
N GLU A 152 10.78 16.22 -14.53
CA GLU A 152 10.94 17.47 -15.27
C GLU A 152 12.34 17.62 -15.89
N ALA A 153 13.38 17.20 -15.16
CA ALA A 153 14.77 17.44 -15.51
C ALA A 153 15.39 16.36 -16.43
N ALA A 154 15.16 15.09 -16.12
CA ALA A 154 15.65 13.93 -16.89
C ALA A 154 14.51 12.92 -17.09
N PRO A 155 13.63 13.19 -18.07
CA PRO A 155 12.50 12.32 -18.34
C PRO A 155 12.92 10.93 -18.84
N ALA A 156 12.83 9.92 -17.99
CA ALA A 156 13.09 8.52 -18.35
C ALA A 156 11.79 7.81 -18.75
N ASP A 157 11.85 6.88 -19.71
CA ASP A 157 10.76 5.91 -19.95
C ASP A 157 10.99 4.62 -19.15
N LEU A 158 12.26 4.30 -18.87
CA LEU A 158 12.69 3.20 -18.02
C LEU A 158 13.73 3.73 -17.02
N LEU A 159 13.43 3.64 -15.73
CA LEU A 159 14.36 3.93 -14.65
C LEU A 159 14.75 2.59 -13.99
N ILE A 160 16.03 2.25 -13.94
CA ILE A 160 16.49 1.05 -13.21
C ILE A 160 17.22 1.52 -11.96
N VAL A 161 16.71 1.16 -10.78
CA VAL A 161 17.35 1.47 -9.51
C VAL A 161 17.90 0.20 -8.89
N LEU A 162 19.19 0.21 -8.54
CA LEU A 162 19.83 -0.83 -7.76
C LEU A 162 20.18 -0.26 -6.40
N ILE A 163 19.67 -0.87 -5.35
CA ILE A 163 19.95 -0.48 -3.96
C ILE A 163 20.68 -1.64 -3.30
N LYS A 164 21.93 -1.46 -2.90
CA LYS A 164 22.74 -2.52 -2.30
C LYS A 164 22.30 -2.84 -0.86
N ALA A 165 21.95 -1.82 -0.08
CA ALA A 165 21.46 -1.97 1.28
C ALA A 165 20.48 -0.86 1.69
N PHE A 166 19.70 -1.11 2.73
CA PHE A 166 18.89 -0.09 3.40
C PHE A 166 19.47 0.24 4.78
N HIS A 167 19.19 1.44 5.29
CA HIS A 167 19.48 1.85 6.67
C HIS A 167 18.16 2.25 7.38
N PRO A 168 17.96 1.94 8.68
CA PRO A 168 18.88 1.32 9.66
C PRO A 168 18.96 -0.20 9.61
N SER A 169 18.12 -0.84 8.81
CA SER A 169 18.12 -2.28 8.64
C SER A 169 19.35 -2.69 7.81
N HIS A 170 20.49 -3.00 8.46
CA HIS A 170 21.77 -3.50 7.90
C HIS A 170 21.66 -4.81 7.04
N LEU A 171 20.54 -5.03 6.38
CA LEU A 171 20.26 -6.08 5.43
C LEU A 171 20.97 -5.75 4.13
N HIS A 172 22.20 -6.27 3.99
CA HIS A 172 22.97 -6.28 2.75
C HIS A 172 22.38 -7.27 1.74
N ARG A 173 21.14 -7.00 1.30
CA ARG A 173 20.48 -7.76 0.25
C ARG A 173 20.18 -6.79 -0.89
N PRO A 174 21.05 -6.76 -1.92
CA PRO A 174 20.85 -5.85 -3.03
C PRO A 174 19.52 -6.13 -3.72
N ILE A 175 18.79 -5.07 -4.03
CA ILE A 175 17.51 -5.11 -4.74
C ILE A 175 17.68 -4.31 -6.02
N ILE A 176 17.21 -4.87 -7.13
CA ILE A 176 17.10 -4.15 -8.40
C ILE A 176 15.62 -3.95 -8.73
N VAL A 177 15.28 -2.75 -9.20
CA VAL A 177 13.93 -2.34 -9.56
C VAL A 177 13.95 -1.75 -10.96
N PRO A 178 13.42 -2.44 -11.97
CA PRO A 178 13.06 -1.79 -13.23
C PRO A 178 11.75 -1.02 -13.01
N TYR A 179 11.73 0.27 -13.31
CA TYR A 179 10.56 1.14 -13.14
C TYR A 179 10.16 1.73 -14.49
N PHE A 180 9.03 1.28 -15.03
CA PHE A 180 8.51 1.70 -16.33
C PHE A 180 7.55 2.87 -16.18
N THR A 181 7.75 3.94 -16.95
CA THR A 181 6.96 5.17 -16.87
C THR A 181 6.72 5.78 -18.26
N ARG A 182 5.97 6.89 -18.33
CA ARG A 182 5.70 7.67 -19.54
C ARG A 182 5.23 6.81 -20.71
N ARG A 183 6.04 6.66 -21.78
CA ARG A 183 5.67 5.85 -22.97
C ARG A 183 5.57 4.36 -22.66
N LEU A 184 6.20 3.91 -21.58
CA LEU A 184 6.17 2.53 -21.10
C LEU A 184 5.24 2.37 -19.88
N SER A 185 4.36 3.34 -19.60
CA SER A 185 3.39 3.28 -18.48
C SER A 185 2.50 2.03 -18.48
N HIS A 186 2.23 1.45 -19.65
CA HIS A 186 1.49 0.18 -19.79
C HIS A 186 2.25 -1.05 -19.22
N LEU A 187 3.56 -0.91 -18.97
CA LEU A 187 4.42 -1.92 -18.36
C LEU A 187 4.64 -1.69 -16.86
N THR A 188 4.03 -0.66 -16.26
CA THR A 188 4.15 -0.33 -14.82
C THR A 188 3.93 -1.53 -13.90
N ARG A 189 3.01 -2.45 -14.25
CA ARG A 189 2.75 -3.70 -13.52
C ARG A 189 3.95 -4.65 -13.40
N PHE A 190 4.93 -4.52 -14.29
CA PHE A 190 6.20 -5.26 -14.25
C PHE A 190 7.28 -4.52 -13.48
N SER A 191 6.96 -3.36 -12.89
CA SER A 191 7.89 -2.57 -12.08
C SER A 191 8.00 -3.09 -10.66
N VAL A 192 8.41 -4.35 -10.54
CA VAL A 192 8.51 -5.05 -9.26
C VAL A 192 9.98 -5.35 -9.01
N GLY A 193 10.48 -4.86 -7.88
CA GLY A 193 11.82 -5.17 -7.43
C GLY A 193 12.03 -6.64 -7.11
N HIS A 194 13.25 -7.12 -7.27
CA HIS A 194 13.65 -8.44 -6.82
C HIS A 194 15.03 -8.40 -6.16
N PHE A 195 15.27 -9.34 -5.26
CA PHE A 195 16.57 -9.49 -4.62
C PHE A 195 17.57 -10.09 -5.61
N LEU A 196 18.77 -9.51 -5.63
CA LEU A 196 19.89 -10.07 -6.36
C LEU A 196 20.49 -11.26 -5.60
N ASN A 197 21.00 -12.22 -6.35
CA ASN A 197 21.77 -13.31 -5.78
C ASN A 197 23.11 -12.76 -5.27
N PRO A 198 23.54 -13.07 -4.03
CA PRO A 198 24.82 -12.60 -3.49
C PRO A 198 26.06 -12.95 -4.33
N ARG A 199 25.95 -13.95 -5.21
CA ARG A 199 27.04 -14.37 -6.11
C ARG A 199 27.02 -13.70 -7.48
N GLN A 200 25.92 -13.03 -7.83
CA GLN A 200 25.76 -12.38 -9.13
C GLN A 200 26.42 -11.02 -9.11
N SER A 201 27.16 -10.69 -10.17
CA SER A 201 27.74 -9.35 -10.32
C SER A 201 26.65 -8.32 -10.66
N TYR A 202 26.85 -7.05 -10.28
CA TYR A 202 25.91 -5.99 -10.65
C TYR A 202 25.82 -5.79 -12.16
N LEU A 203 26.92 -5.97 -12.88
CA LEU A 203 26.95 -5.98 -14.34
C LEU A 203 26.01 -7.05 -14.93
N GLU A 204 26.11 -8.28 -14.44
CA GLU A 204 25.29 -9.40 -14.90
C GLU A 204 23.81 -9.17 -14.59
N ALA A 205 23.50 -8.71 -13.37
CA ALA A 205 22.14 -8.38 -12.97
C ALA A 205 21.53 -7.26 -13.83
N LEU A 206 22.30 -6.21 -14.14
CA LEU A 206 21.85 -5.13 -15.01
C LEU A 206 21.65 -5.62 -16.44
N LYS A 207 22.57 -6.42 -16.99
CA LYS A 207 22.42 -7.02 -18.33
C LYS A 207 21.14 -7.86 -18.43
N GLU A 208 20.91 -8.73 -17.46
CA GLU A 208 19.69 -9.55 -17.39
C GLU A 208 18.43 -8.68 -17.30
N THR A 209 18.47 -7.61 -16.49
CA THR A 209 17.36 -6.66 -16.35
C THR A 209 17.09 -5.90 -17.65
N PHE A 210 18.13 -5.46 -18.36
CA PHE A 210 18.00 -4.83 -19.68
C PHE A 210 17.46 -5.79 -20.72
N GLU A 211 17.95 -7.02 -20.77
CA GLU A 211 17.42 -8.04 -21.69
C GLU A 211 15.96 -8.38 -21.40
N HIS A 212 15.58 -8.47 -20.12
CA HIS A 212 14.19 -8.66 -19.72
C HIS A 212 13.31 -7.47 -20.10
N ALA A 213 13.74 -6.24 -19.81
CA ALA A 213 13.03 -5.03 -20.20
C ALA A 213 12.93 -4.91 -21.73
N GLY A 214 14.01 -5.22 -22.46
CA GLY A 214 14.03 -5.24 -23.92
C GLY A 214 13.04 -6.24 -24.51
N ARG A 215 12.90 -7.43 -23.90
CA ARG A 215 11.83 -8.38 -24.25
C ARG A 215 10.45 -7.77 -24.03
N LEU A 216 10.19 -7.13 -22.91
CA LEU A 216 8.88 -6.50 -22.63
C LEU A 216 8.55 -5.32 -23.56
N ILE A 217 9.56 -4.52 -23.92
CA ILE A 217 9.40 -3.30 -24.74
C ILE A 217 9.27 -3.65 -26.22
N PHE A 218 10.15 -4.51 -26.75
CA PHE A 218 10.30 -4.73 -28.18
C PHE A 218 9.70 -6.05 -28.67
N ARG A 219 9.65 -7.09 -27.83
CA ARG A 219 8.90 -8.31 -28.18
C ARG A 219 7.47 -8.16 -27.69
N LYS A 220 6.52 -8.31 -28.61
CA LYS A 220 5.08 -8.38 -28.32
C LYS A 220 4.72 -9.63 -27.50
N GLU A 221 5.35 -9.89 -26.36
CA GLU A 221 4.92 -10.89 -25.36
C GLU A 221 3.72 -10.38 -24.53
N LEU A 222 3.30 -9.14 -24.79
CA LEU A 222 2.16 -8.49 -24.15
C LEU A 222 0.78 -9.18 -24.31
N PRO A 223 0.45 -9.99 -25.34
CA PRO A 223 -0.86 -10.63 -25.39
C PRO A 223 -1.01 -11.83 -24.44
N LEU A 224 0.08 -12.41 -23.92
CA LEU A 224 0.03 -13.64 -23.12
C LEU A 224 0.12 -13.41 -21.60
N LEU A 225 0.68 -12.28 -21.15
CA LEU A 225 0.84 -11.94 -19.73
C LEU A 225 -0.03 -10.77 -19.26
N MET A 226 -0.80 -10.13 -20.15
CA MET A 226 -1.87 -9.22 -19.75
C MET A 226 -3.06 -10.06 -19.26
N PRO A 227 -3.54 -9.96 -17.99
CA PRO A 227 -4.96 -10.11 -17.81
C PRO A 227 -5.56 -8.99 -18.65
N LYS A 228 -6.31 -9.33 -19.70
CA LYS A 228 -7.20 -8.37 -20.38
C LYS A 228 -7.81 -7.48 -19.28
N PRO A 229 -7.80 -6.14 -19.43
CA PRO A 229 -8.39 -5.25 -18.41
C PRO A 229 -9.73 -5.87 -18.06
N ALA A 230 -9.94 -6.31 -16.82
CA ALA A 230 -10.97 -7.28 -16.47
C ALA A 230 -12.29 -6.88 -17.11
N THR A 231 -12.53 -7.38 -18.33
CA THR A 231 -13.67 -6.98 -19.12
C THR A 231 -14.76 -7.73 -18.43
N VAL A 232 -15.50 -7.02 -17.58
CA VAL A 232 -16.60 -7.57 -16.81
C VAL A 232 -17.35 -8.49 -17.76
N PRO A 233 -17.36 -9.81 -17.50
CA PRO A 233 -17.88 -10.76 -18.46
C PRO A 233 -19.28 -10.30 -18.84
N ARG A 234 -19.62 -10.29 -20.13
CA ARG A 234 -20.91 -9.75 -20.57
C ARG A 234 -22.08 -10.37 -19.82
N TRP A 235 -21.96 -11.64 -19.41
CA TRP A 235 -22.93 -12.31 -18.56
C TRP A 235 -23.14 -11.66 -17.18
N VAL A 236 -22.09 -11.10 -16.55
CA VAL A 236 -22.20 -10.35 -15.29
C VAL A 236 -22.96 -9.05 -15.51
N ILE A 237 -22.74 -8.37 -16.64
CA ILE A 237 -23.49 -7.16 -17.02
C ILE A 237 -24.97 -7.50 -17.27
N TYR A 238 -25.26 -8.60 -17.98
CA TYR A 238 -26.62 -9.05 -18.21
C TYR A 238 -27.31 -9.51 -16.91
N ALA A 239 -26.58 -10.17 -16.01
CA ALA A 239 -27.11 -10.62 -14.72
C ALA A 239 -27.45 -9.44 -13.79
N THR A 240 -26.59 -8.42 -13.72
CA THR A 240 -26.86 -7.22 -12.91
C THR A 240 -28.02 -6.41 -13.48
N LEU A 241 -28.10 -6.24 -14.81
CA LEU A 241 -29.26 -5.61 -15.46
C LEU A 241 -30.55 -6.41 -15.25
N GLY A 242 -30.48 -7.74 -15.29
CA GLY A 242 -31.61 -8.63 -15.02
C GLY A 242 -32.13 -8.49 -13.59
N LEU A 243 -31.25 -8.50 -12.60
CA LEU A 243 -31.62 -8.27 -11.19
C LEU A 243 -32.20 -6.87 -10.96
N LEU A 244 -31.71 -5.86 -11.66
CA LEU A 244 -32.25 -4.50 -11.55
C LEU A 244 -33.66 -4.41 -12.16
N ALA A 245 -33.90 -5.10 -13.27
CA ALA A 245 -35.22 -5.21 -13.87
C ALA A 245 -36.22 -5.95 -12.98
N THR A 246 -35.82 -7.03 -12.30
CA THR A 246 -36.73 -7.75 -11.39
C THR A 246 -37.14 -6.91 -10.20
N VAL A 247 -36.25 -6.09 -9.64
CA VAL A 247 -36.58 -5.14 -8.56
C VAL A 247 -37.61 -4.11 -9.05
N ILE A 248 -37.44 -3.54 -10.24
CA ILE A 248 -38.39 -2.58 -10.82
C ILE A 248 -39.77 -3.24 -11.03
N ILE A 249 -39.79 -4.46 -11.58
CA ILE A 249 -41.03 -5.21 -11.81
C ILE A 249 -41.71 -5.53 -10.48
N ALA A 250 -40.97 -5.97 -9.46
CA ALA A 250 -41.52 -6.26 -8.14
C ALA A 250 -42.16 -5.03 -7.48
N VAL A 251 -41.50 -3.87 -7.56
CA VAL A 251 -42.05 -2.59 -7.07
C VAL A 251 -43.31 -2.19 -7.83
N ARG A 252 -43.34 -2.40 -9.16
CA ARG A 252 -44.52 -2.12 -9.98
C ARG A 252 -45.69 -3.06 -9.66
N ILE A 253 -45.43 -4.34 -9.45
CA ILE A 253 -46.45 -5.33 -9.04
C ILE A 253 -46.96 -4.98 -7.64
N ALA A 254 -46.09 -4.70 -6.67
CA ALA A 254 -46.49 -4.31 -5.32
C ALA A 254 -47.39 -3.06 -5.34
N ASN A 255 -47.01 -2.04 -6.11
CA ASN A 255 -47.82 -0.83 -6.29
C ASN A 255 -49.15 -1.10 -7.00
N TRP A 256 -49.18 -2.01 -7.98
CA TRP A 256 -50.41 -2.41 -8.66
C TRP A 256 -51.35 -3.18 -7.72
N VAL A 257 -50.82 -4.11 -6.93
CA VAL A 257 -51.57 -4.88 -5.93
C VAL A 257 -52.13 -3.95 -4.84
N SER A 258 -51.32 -3.04 -4.27
CA SER A 258 -51.83 -2.05 -3.30
C SER A 258 -52.97 -1.21 -3.88
N ARG A 259 -52.81 -0.67 -5.10
CA ARG A 259 -53.87 0.11 -5.77
C ARG A 259 -55.13 -0.71 -6.04
N ARG A 260 -55.00 -2.01 -6.32
CA ARG A 260 -56.14 -2.92 -6.50
C ARG A 260 -56.84 -3.20 -5.16
N MET A 261 -56.08 -3.41 -4.09
CA MET A 261 -56.64 -3.62 -2.75
C MET A 261 -57.37 -2.38 -2.22
N ASP A 262 -56.84 -1.18 -2.48
CA ASP A 262 -57.49 0.09 -2.13
C ASP A 262 -58.79 0.32 -2.93
N ARG A 263 -58.86 -0.15 -4.18
CA ARG A 263 -60.10 -0.12 -4.97
C ARG A 263 -61.17 -1.10 -4.46
N THR A 264 -60.77 -2.25 -3.93
CA THR A 264 -61.68 -3.20 -3.27
C THR A 264 -62.08 -2.77 -1.86
N ARG A 265 -61.31 -1.90 -1.20
CA ARG A 265 -61.61 -1.31 0.11
C ARG A 265 -62.14 0.11 0.00
N LYS A 266 -63.08 0.38 -0.92
CA LYS A 266 -64.00 1.51 -0.70
C LYS A 266 -65.09 1.04 0.27
N PRO A 267 -65.10 1.53 1.53
CA PRO A 267 -66.09 1.12 2.51
C PRO A 267 -67.45 1.68 2.10
N LYS A 268 -68.39 0.78 1.87
CA LYS A 268 -69.79 1.12 1.80
C LYS A 268 -70.34 0.94 3.22
N TRP A 269 -70.71 2.06 3.83
CA TRP A 269 -71.56 2.24 5.02
C TRP A 269 -70.87 2.33 6.40
N CYS A 270 -71.01 3.50 7.00
CA CYS A 270 -70.87 3.76 8.43
C CYS A 270 -71.98 3.06 9.22
N THR A 271 -71.62 2.35 10.29
CA THR A 271 -72.14 2.44 11.68
C THR A 271 -71.92 1.12 12.43
N ALA A 272 -71.71 1.26 13.74
CA ALA A 272 -71.61 0.21 14.76
C ALA A 272 -70.28 -0.58 14.86
N SER A 273 -69.36 0.04 15.59
CA SER A 273 -68.39 -0.60 16.48
C SER A 273 -68.85 -1.97 17.03
N TYR A 274 -68.15 -3.05 16.66
CA TYR A 274 -68.00 -4.21 17.54
C TYR A 274 -66.58 -4.76 17.42
N LYS A 275 -65.87 -4.62 18.53
CA LYS A 275 -64.52 -5.09 18.79
C LYS A 275 -64.39 -6.59 18.50
N ALA A 276 -63.46 -6.95 17.63
CA ALA A 276 -62.81 -8.24 17.61
C ALA A 276 -61.53 -8.13 16.76
N ASP A 277 -60.37 -8.62 17.14
CA ASP A 277 -59.82 -8.91 18.46
C ASP A 277 -58.31 -8.93 18.23
N SER A 278 -57.60 -8.25 19.11
CA SER A 278 -56.16 -8.01 19.13
C SER A 278 -55.38 -9.28 19.47
N ARG A 279 -55.23 -10.21 18.52
CA ARG A 279 -54.49 -11.48 18.74
C ARG A 279 -53.21 -11.68 17.94
N PHE A 280 -52.78 -10.72 17.13
CA PHE A 280 -51.48 -10.81 16.45
C PHE A 280 -50.70 -9.50 16.53
N ARG A 281 -50.31 -9.09 17.74
CA ARG A 281 -49.14 -8.25 18.05
C ARG A 281 -49.18 -7.83 19.51
N ALA A 282 -48.53 -8.62 20.35
CA ALA A 282 -48.05 -8.17 21.66
C ALA A 282 -46.80 -8.98 22.02
N GLY A 283 -45.73 -8.77 21.25
CA GLY A 283 -44.38 -8.97 21.75
C GLY A 283 -43.94 -7.65 22.38
N PHE A 284 -44.04 -7.59 23.71
CA PHE A 284 -43.45 -6.61 24.63
C PHE A 284 -44.09 -5.21 24.68
N ALA A 285 -44.52 -4.83 25.90
CA ALA A 285 -44.89 -3.48 26.38
C ALA A 285 -46.32 -2.94 26.12
N GLY A 286 -47.33 -3.59 26.70
CA GLY A 286 -48.70 -3.02 26.79
C GLY A 286 -49.42 -3.39 28.08
N GLY A 287 -48.71 -3.36 29.22
CA GLY A 287 -49.33 -3.50 30.52
C GLY A 287 -50.21 -2.29 30.84
N MET A 288 -51.35 -2.56 31.49
CA MET A 288 -52.16 -1.62 32.26
C MET A 288 -52.92 -0.55 31.46
N MET A 289 -54.22 -0.78 31.21
CA MET A 289 -55.27 0.17 31.62
C MET A 289 -56.70 -0.39 31.44
N MET A 290 -57.47 -0.22 32.52
CA MET A 290 -58.95 -0.18 32.64
C MET A 290 -59.76 -1.48 32.55
N ARG A 291 -59.87 -2.06 33.75
CA ARG A 291 -61.05 -2.70 34.34
C ARG A 291 -62.22 -1.70 34.44
N ASN A 292 -63.43 -2.10 34.07
CA ASN A 292 -64.69 -1.79 34.77
C ASN A 292 -65.84 -2.57 34.11
N GLU A 293 -66.32 -3.64 34.74
CA GLU A 293 -67.44 -3.66 35.71
C GLU A 293 -68.81 -3.43 35.07
N GLN A 294 -69.58 -4.50 34.92
CA GLN A 294 -70.99 -4.56 35.36
C GLN A 294 -71.56 -5.99 35.15
N THR A 295 -71.54 -6.76 36.25
CA THR A 295 -72.65 -7.55 36.79
C THR A 295 -73.58 -8.34 35.84
N ARG A 296 -73.53 -9.68 35.94
CA ARG A 296 -74.66 -10.60 36.29
C ARG A 296 -74.19 -12.07 36.12
N LYS A 297 -73.98 -12.81 37.22
CA LYS A 297 -74.88 -13.89 37.77
C LYS A 297 -75.46 -14.77 36.63
N SER A 298 -75.18 -16.07 36.51
CA SER A 298 -75.33 -17.12 37.53
C SER A 298 -74.62 -18.44 37.15
N THR A 299 -73.99 -19.06 38.16
CA THR A 299 -73.95 -20.50 38.49
C THR A 299 -73.81 -21.57 37.39
N MET A 300 -72.71 -22.32 37.46
CA MET A 300 -72.79 -23.78 37.59
C MET A 300 -71.74 -24.27 38.59
N MET A 301 -72.21 -25.03 39.57
CA MET A 301 -71.43 -25.67 40.63
C MET A 301 -70.51 -26.74 40.05
N PHE A 302 -69.32 -26.94 40.62
CA PHE A 302 -68.79 -28.28 40.82
C PHE A 302 -67.99 -28.38 42.13
N ARG A 303 -68.11 -29.55 42.74
CA ARG A 303 -67.91 -29.94 44.13
C ARG A 303 -66.54 -29.61 44.73
N SER A 304 -66.56 -29.27 46.01
CA SER A 304 -65.42 -29.32 46.91
C SER A 304 -64.87 -30.74 47.03
N PHE A 305 -63.54 -30.88 47.06
CA PHE A 305 -62.91 -31.77 48.03
C PHE A 305 -61.75 -31.04 48.71
N ASN A 306 -61.78 -31.21 50.03
CA ASN A 306 -61.04 -30.54 51.08
C ASN A 306 -59.68 -31.23 51.31
N ARG A 307 -58.84 -30.52 52.08
CA ARG A 307 -57.64 -30.91 52.83
C ARG A 307 -56.31 -30.58 52.13
N LYS A 308 -55.33 -29.98 52.79
CA LYS A 308 -55.16 -29.51 54.19
C LYS A 308 -53.79 -28.79 54.25
N GLY A 309 -53.67 -27.84 55.18
CA GLY A 309 -52.39 -27.39 55.79
C GLY A 309 -51.61 -26.38 54.94
N ILE A 310 -51.53 -25.08 55.22
CA ILE A 310 -51.19 -24.37 56.47
C ILE A 310 -49.83 -24.84 57.03
N PRO A 311 -48.87 -23.96 57.37
CA PRO A 311 -48.47 -22.72 56.69
C PRO A 311 -46.94 -22.43 56.88
N GLN A 312 -46.54 -21.18 56.59
CA GLN A 312 -45.49 -20.38 57.27
C GLN A 312 -44.05 -20.93 57.34
N ALA A 313 -42.99 -20.13 57.34
CA ALA A 313 -42.77 -18.70 57.39
C ALA A 313 -41.27 -18.47 57.13
N GLN A 314 -40.91 -17.19 57.08
CA GLN A 314 -39.60 -16.62 57.42
C GLN A 314 -38.50 -16.84 56.37
N ARG A 315 -38.02 -15.72 55.80
CA ARG A 315 -36.81 -14.99 56.24
C ARG A 315 -35.61 -15.93 56.22
N ILE A 316 -34.57 -15.64 55.45
CA ILE A 316 -33.72 -14.44 55.55
C ILE A 316 -33.38 -13.92 54.15
#